data_AF-A0AAI9SY02-F1
#
_entry.id   AF-A0AAI9SY02-F1
#
_cell.length_a   1.000
_cell.length_b   1.000
_cell.length_c   1.000
_cell.angle_alpha   90.00
_cell.angle_beta   90.00
_cell.angle_gamma   90.00
#
_symmetry.space_group_name_H-M   'P 1'
#
loop_
_entity.id
_entity.type
_entity.pdbx_description
1 polymer ?
#
loop_
_entity_poly.entity_id
_entity_poly.type
_entity_poly.pdbx_seq_one_letter_code
_entity_poly.pdbx_strand_id
1 'polypeptide(L)'
;MSEAPKDTSVQGATYQEQIQESARRNNTELLLQIKSELNNDQVKLAHLINDTREIITNNTPLHLACNLGNWEFIDIVLDIEGVEIDPQNRELETPLHVAVKYAIDEPEHGYFIIDNMLDAGADPRIKDKHGLRPRDYVNKGNEKLLELLESAEYAISMEPSEEMQLREFQEQEEAQDGSASGSESD
;
A
#
# COMPACT_ATOMS: atom_id res chain seq x y z
N MET A 1 17.13 -8.90 24.28
CA MET A 1 17.92 -7.68 24.05
C MET A 1 18.44 -7.76 22.63
N SER A 2 17.73 -7.18 21.66
CA SER A 2 18.13 -7.18 20.26
C SER A 2 19.16 -6.08 20.04
N GLU A 3 20.43 -6.45 19.84
CA GLU A 3 21.41 -5.49 19.33
C GLU A 3 21.04 -5.16 17.89
N ALA A 4 20.68 -3.90 17.65
CA ALA A 4 20.67 -3.33 16.31
C ALA A 4 22.09 -3.47 15.72
N PRO A 5 22.22 -3.77 14.42
CA PRO A 5 23.53 -3.93 13.80
C PRO A 5 24.32 -2.62 13.94
N LYS A 6 25.51 -2.73 14.53
CA LYS A 6 26.42 -1.61 14.78
C LYS A 6 27.02 -1.14 13.46
N ASP A 7 26.82 0.14 13.20
CA ASP A 7 27.47 0.93 12.16
C ASP A 7 29.01 0.88 12.34
N THR A 8 29.71 0.32 11.35
CA THR A 8 31.18 0.26 11.29
C THR A 8 31.70 0.87 9.99
N SER A 9 31.71 2.21 9.95
CA SER A 9 32.69 3.11 9.32
C SER A 9 33.44 2.66 8.04
N VAL A 10 32.92 3.07 6.87
CA VAL A 10 33.60 3.91 5.83
C VAL A 10 32.48 4.76 5.21
N GLN A 11 32.71 6.06 5.01
CA GLN A 11 31.74 7.10 4.66
C GLN A 11 30.88 6.75 3.43
N GLY A 12 29.72 6.12 3.65
CA GLY A 12 28.72 5.74 2.66
C GLY A 12 27.33 6.10 3.15
N ALA A 13 26.37 6.24 2.23
CA ALA A 13 24.99 6.55 2.59
C ALA A 13 24.40 5.43 3.48
N THR A 14 23.63 5.81 4.48
CA THR A 14 22.86 4.86 5.30
C THR A 14 21.87 4.08 4.44
N TYR A 15 21.38 2.92 4.89
CA TYR A 15 20.36 2.20 4.11
C TYR A 15 19.09 3.03 3.89
N GLN A 16 18.69 3.86 4.85
CA GLN A 16 17.54 4.75 4.69
C GLN A 16 17.77 5.75 3.55
N GLU A 17 18.96 6.36 3.49
CA GLU A 17 19.34 7.26 2.39
C GLU A 17 19.42 6.54 1.04
N GLN A 18 19.97 5.32 1.02
CA GLN A 18 20.03 4.50 -0.19
C GLN A 18 18.63 4.08 -0.67
N ILE A 19 17.72 3.73 0.24
CA ILE A 19 16.33 3.41 -0.09
C ILE A 19 15.64 4.66 -0.65
N GLN A 20 15.80 5.83 -0.04
CA GLN A 20 15.26 7.07 -0.60
C GLN A 20 15.82 7.34 -2.00
N GLU A 21 17.11 7.14 -2.23
CA GLU A 21 17.70 7.34 -3.55
C GLU A 21 17.19 6.31 -4.57
N SER A 22 17.02 5.05 -4.16
CA SER A 22 16.42 4.02 -5.01
C SER A 22 14.99 4.39 -5.42
N ALA A 23 14.18 4.89 -4.48
CA ALA A 23 12.84 5.39 -4.74
C ALA A 23 12.82 6.61 -5.67
N ARG A 24 13.77 7.54 -5.53
CA ARG A 24 13.83 8.76 -6.37
C ARG A 24 14.33 8.50 -7.79
N ARG A 25 15.24 7.54 -7.95
CA ARG A 25 15.92 7.24 -9.22
C ARG A 25 15.38 6.03 -9.95
N ASN A 26 14.36 5.38 -9.39
CA ASN A 26 13.88 4.09 -9.87
C ASN A 26 15.00 3.03 -9.92
N ASN A 27 15.95 3.11 -8.97
CA ASN A 27 17.12 2.24 -8.95
C ASN A 27 16.81 0.96 -8.17
N THR A 28 16.11 0.04 -8.83
CA THR A 28 15.70 -1.25 -8.25
C THR A 28 16.89 -2.16 -7.95
N GLU A 29 17.98 -2.05 -8.70
CA GLU A 29 19.21 -2.80 -8.46
C GLU A 29 19.79 -2.46 -7.07
N LEU A 30 19.81 -1.19 -6.69
CA LEU A 30 20.25 -0.76 -5.36
C LEU A 30 19.34 -1.31 -4.26
N LEU A 31 18.01 -1.30 -4.44
CA LEU A 31 17.07 -1.89 -3.49
C LEU A 31 17.31 -3.40 -3.33
N LEU A 32 17.52 -4.12 -4.44
CA LEU A 32 17.80 -5.55 -4.43
C LEU A 32 19.17 -5.87 -3.82
N GLN A 33 20.16 -4.99 -3.98
CA GLN A 33 21.43 -5.10 -3.28
C GLN A 33 21.23 -5.00 -1.76
N ILE A 34 20.46 -4.01 -1.28
CA ILE A 34 20.14 -3.88 0.15
C ILE A 34 19.42 -5.15 0.65
N LYS A 35 18.45 -5.67 -0.11
CA LYS A 35 17.78 -6.94 0.20
C LYS A 35 18.78 -8.09 0.35
N SER A 36 19.75 -8.19 -0.55
CA SER A 36 20.81 -9.20 -0.47
C SER A 36 21.72 -9.01 0.77
N GLU A 37 22.10 -7.78 1.09
CA GLU A 37 22.93 -7.46 2.27
C GLU A 37 22.21 -7.77 3.59
N LEU A 38 20.87 -7.65 3.60
CA LEU A 38 20.00 -8.09 4.69
C LEU A 38 19.78 -9.61 4.73
N ASN A 39 20.53 -10.40 3.94
CA ASN A 39 20.37 -11.85 3.78
C ASN A 39 18.98 -12.28 3.30
N ASN A 40 18.33 -11.46 2.46
CA ASN A 40 16.97 -11.67 1.96
C ASN A 40 15.90 -11.75 3.06
N ASP A 41 16.18 -11.18 4.24
CA ASP A 41 15.22 -11.07 5.32
C ASP A 41 14.16 -10.01 4.99
N GLN A 42 13.01 -10.47 4.52
CA GLN A 42 11.91 -9.59 4.07
C GLN A 42 11.36 -8.73 5.21
N VAL A 43 11.30 -9.27 6.43
CA VAL A 43 10.78 -8.55 7.60
C VAL A 43 11.70 -7.38 7.93
N LYS A 44 13.03 -7.58 7.93
CA LYS A 44 13.98 -6.49 8.13
C LYS A 44 13.89 -5.43 7.03
N LEU A 45 13.73 -5.87 5.77
CA LEU A 45 13.61 -4.96 4.64
C LEU A 45 12.32 -4.12 4.75
N ALA A 46 11.18 -4.74 5.05
CA ALA A 46 9.90 -4.07 5.23
C ALA A 46 9.98 -3.03 6.36
N HIS A 47 10.49 -3.42 7.54
CA HIS A 47 10.71 -2.47 8.64
C HIS A 47 11.56 -1.28 8.22
N LEU A 48 12.66 -1.53 7.49
CA LEU A 48 13.55 -0.48 7.04
C LEU A 48 12.89 0.45 6.03
N ILE A 49 12.08 -0.07 5.10
CA ILE A 49 11.29 0.73 4.16
C ILE A 49 10.26 1.59 4.91
N ASN A 50 9.52 1.01 5.85
CA ASN A 50 8.47 1.71 6.63
C ASN A 50 9.04 2.83 7.51
N ASP A 51 10.21 2.59 8.12
CA ASP A 51 10.91 3.54 8.97
C ASP A 51 11.66 4.64 8.16
N THR A 52 11.83 4.45 6.85
CA THR A 52 12.52 5.41 5.99
C THR A 52 11.58 6.58 5.66
N ARG A 53 11.98 7.81 6.02
CA ARG A 53 11.18 9.01 5.73
C ARG A 53 12.04 10.23 5.40
N GLU A 54 11.55 11.10 4.50
CA GLU A 54 12.15 12.40 4.26
C GLU A 54 12.01 13.33 5.46
N ILE A 55 13.08 14.04 5.82
CA ILE A 55 13.12 14.89 7.02
C ILE A 55 12.09 16.05 6.94
N ILE A 56 11.90 16.63 5.76
CA ILE A 56 11.10 17.87 5.60
C ILE A 56 9.63 17.58 5.30
N THR A 57 9.32 16.58 4.50
CA THR A 57 7.96 16.25 4.03
C THR A 57 7.35 15.07 4.78
N ASN A 58 8.19 14.28 5.48
CA ASN A 58 7.81 12.99 6.05
C ASN A 58 7.30 11.98 5.01
N ASN A 59 7.66 12.18 3.74
CA ASN A 59 7.37 11.24 2.65
C ASN A 59 8.13 9.93 2.89
N THR A 60 7.42 8.81 2.77
CA THR A 60 8.03 7.48 2.68
C THR A 60 8.62 7.24 1.29
N PRO A 61 9.44 6.20 1.08
CA PRO A 61 9.91 5.80 -0.25
C PRO A 61 8.78 5.64 -1.26
N LEU A 62 7.62 5.11 -0.83
CA LEU A 62 6.47 4.93 -1.72
C LEU A 62 5.90 6.27 -2.20
N HIS A 63 5.78 7.29 -1.32
CA HIS A 63 5.40 8.65 -1.75
C HIS A 63 6.37 9.21 -2.79
N LEU A 64 7.68 9.05 -2.57
CA LEU A 64 8.71 9.56 -3.47
C LEU A 64 8.62 8.93 -4.85
N ALA A 65 8.43 7.61 -4.90
CA ALA A 65 8.31 6.88 -6.15
C ALA A 65 7.01 7.22 -6.88
N CYS A 66 5.87 7.31 -6.18
CA CYS A 66 4.59 7.74 -6.74
C CYS A 66 4.65 9.17 -7.32
N ASN A 67 5.35 10.09 -6.65
CA ASN A 67 5.50 11.47 -7.13
C ASN A 67 6.28 11.57 -8.45
N LEU A 68 7.12 10.59 -8.73
CA LEU A 68 8.02 10.58 -9.89
C LEU A 68 7.60 9.54 -10.94
N GLY A 69 6.56 8.75 -10.69
CA GLY A 69 6.12 7.68 -11.59
C GLY A 69 7.09 6.50 -11.69
N ASN A 70 7.89 6.25 -10.65
CA ASN A 70 8.93 5.23 -10.65
C ASN A 70 8.34 3.83 -10.45
N TRP A 71 7.73 3.29 -11.50
CA TRP A 71 6.86 2.12 -11.41
C TRP A 71 7.59 0.84 -11.02
N GLU A 72 8.80 0.56 -11.52
CA GLU A 72 9.54 -0.67 -11.17
C GLU A 72 9.85 -0.71 -9.67
N PHE A 73 10.18 0.44 -9.08
CA PHE A 73 10.38 0.54 -7.64
C PHE A 73 9.07 0.33 -6.88
N ILE A 74 7.96 0.93 -7.33
CA ILE A 74 6.65 0.77 -6.69
C ILE A 74 6.24 -0.71 -6.70
N ASP A 75 6.33 -1.36 -7.86
CA ASP A 75 5.98 -2.77 -8.08
C ASP A 75 6.71 -3.69 -7.11
N ILE A 76 8.05 -3.57 -7.04
CA ILE A 76 8.86 -4.38 -6.12
C ILE A 76 8.49 -4.11 -4.65
N VAL A 77 8.20 -2.87 -4.28
CA VAL A 77 7.93 -2.50 -2.89
C VAL A 77 6.56 -2.97 -2.43
N LEU A 78 5.54 -2.91 -3.29
CA LEU A 78 4.19 -3.43 -3.00
C LEU A 78 4.18 -4.96 -2.84
N ASP A 79 5.08 -5.67 -3.53
CA ASP A 79 5.26 -7.12 -3.40
C ASP A 79 5.94 -7.57 -2.10
N ILE A 80 6.49 -6.65 -1.29
CA ILE A 80 7.17 -6.99 -0.04
C ILE A 80 6.15 -7.08 1.10
N GLU A 81 5.99 -8.28 1.65
CA GLU A 81 5.11 -8.52 2.80
C GLU A 81 5.50 -7.64 3.99
N GLY A 82 4.50 -6.94 4.55
CA GLY A 82 4.66 -6.07 5.72
C GLY A 82 5.06 -4.63 5.41
N VAL A 83 5.23 -4.24 4.15
CA VAL A 83 5.35 -2.82 3.78
C VAL A 83 4.03 -2.10 4.02
N GLU A 84 4.11 -0.89 4.61
CA GLU A 84 2.96 -0.02 4.81
C GLU A 84 2.57 0.68 3.50
N ILE A 85 1.33 0.49 3.06
CA ILE A 85 0.80 1.03 1.79
C ILE A 85 0.17 2.42 1.97
N ASP A 86 -0.46 2.68 3.12
CA ASP A 86 -1.15 3.93 3.45
C ASP A 86 -0.48 4.80 4.54
N PRO A 87 0.85 4.91 4.64
CA PRO A 87 1.45 5.84 5.58
C PRO A 87 1.09 7.27 5.20
N GLN A 88 0.85 8.14 6.18
CA GLN A 88 0.57 9.54 5.92
C GLN A 88 1.84 10.41 6.04
N ASN A 89 2.07 11.30 5.06
CA ASN A 89 3.14 12.31 5.11
C ASN A 89 2.73 13.53 6.00
N ARG A 90 3.51 14.62 6.01
CA ARG A 90 3.16 15.83 6.80
C ARG A 90 1.86 16.51 6.36
N GLU A 91 1.47 16.32 5.11
CA GLU A 91 0.24 16.83 4.53
C GLU A 91 -0.94 15.87 4.75
N LEU A 92 -0.72 14.80 5.52
CA LEU A 92 -1.62 13.65 5.70
C LEU A 92 -1.99 12.95 4.39
N GLU A 93 -1.22 13.18 3.33
CA GLU A 93 -1.39 12.45 2.08
C GLU A 93 -0.87 11.04 2.25
N THR A 94 -1.56 10.08 1.64
CA THR A 94 -1.04 8.72 1.42
C THR A 94 -0.26 8.68 0.10
N PRO A 95 0.53 7.63 -0.17
CA PRO A 95 1.17 7.44 -1.47
C PRO A 95 0.16 7.49 -2.63
N LEU A 96 -1.06 6.99 -2.43
CA LEU A 96 -2.12 7.02 -3.45
C LEU A 96 -2.58 8.44 -3.80
N HIS A 97 -2.61 9.38 -2.84
CA HIS A 97 -2.88 10.80 -3.15
C HIS A 97 -1.83 11.36 -4.11
N VAL A 98 -0.56 11.04 -3.85
CA VAL A 98 0.57 11.51 -4.66
C VAL A 98 0.55 10.86 -6.04
N ALA A 99 0.25 9.55 -6.13
CA ALA A 99 0.10 8.84 -7.40
C ALA A 99 -1.03 9.42 -8.26
N VAL A 100 -2.18 9.78 -7.65
CA VAL A 100 -3.27 10.44 -8.36
C VAL A 100 -2.84 11.79 -8.94
N LYS A 101 -2.10 12.59 -8.18
CA LYS A 101 -1.57 13.88 -8.68
C LYS A 101 -0.63 13.69 -9.86
N TYR A 102 0.25 12.69 -9.79
CA TYR A 102 1.11 12.30 -10.92
C TYR A 102 0.29 11.86 -12.14
N ALA A 103 -0.73 11.01 -11.96
CA ALA A 103 -1.57 10.48 -13.03
C ALA A 103 -2.43 11.55 -13.74
N ILE A 104 -2.61 12.73 -13.15
CA ILE A 104 -3.27 13.84 -13.84
C ILE A 104 -2.38 14.39 -14.95
N ASP A 105 -1.07 14.46 -14.71
CA ASP A 105 -0.09 14.97 -15.66
C ASP A 105 0.40 13.88 -16.62
N GLU A 106 0.49 12.62 -16.16
CA GLU A 106 0.98 11.46 -16.92
C GLU A 106 -0.04 10.28 -16.88
N PRO A 107 -1.18 10.37 -17.60
CA PRO A 107 -2.32 9.50 -17.33
C PRO A 107 -2.09 8.03 -17.66
N GLU A 108 -1.48 7.71 -18.79
CA GLU A 108 -1.30 6.30 -19.20
C GLU A 108 -0.44 5.52 -18.20
N HIS A 109 0.68 6.10 -17.75
CA HIS A 109 1.55 5.50 -16.72
C HIS A 109 0.91 5.55 -15.34
N GLY A 110 0.28 6.68 -15.00
CA GLY A 110 -0.34 6.88 -13.70
C GLY A 110 -1.50 5.91 -13.44
N TYR A 111 -2.30 5.57 -14.45
CA TYR A 111 -3.37 4.58 -14.28
C TYR A 111 -2.83 3.22 -13.87
N PHE A 112 -1.73 2.77 -14.48
CA PHE A 112 -1.11 1.49 -14.12
C PHE A 112 -0.59 1.48 -12.69
N ILE A 113 0.05 2.57 -12.26
CA ILE A 113 0.53 2.72 -10.87
C ILE A 113 -0.65 2.66 -9.90
N ILE A 114 -1.74 3.37 -10.20
CA ILE A 114 -2.91 3.44 -9.33
C ILE A 114 -3.61 2.09 -9.23
N ASP A 115 -3.78 1.40 -10.35
CA ASP A 115 -4.36 0.05 -10.40
C ASP A 115 -3.57 -0.91 -9.51
N ASN A 116 -2.23 -0.95 -9.66
CA ASN A 116 -1.35 -1.79 -8.85
C ASN A 116 -1.43 -1.45 -7.35
N MET A 117 -1.48 -0.15 -7.00
CA MET A 117 -1.63 0.26 -5.60
C MET A 117 -2.97 -0.16 -5.00
N LEU A 118 -4.06 -0.08 -5.77
CA LEU A 118 -5.39 -0.51 -5.33
C LEU A 118 -5.45 -2.04 -5.17
N ASP A 119 -4.87 -2.78 -6.10
CA ASP A 119 -4.73 -4.25 -6.02
C ASP A 119 -3.90 -4.69 -4.81
N ALA A 120 -2.87 -3.92 -4.46
CA ALA A 120 -2.08 -4.13 -3.25
C ALA A 120 -2.84 -3.78 -1.95
N GLY A 121 -4.02 -3.16 -2.04
CA GLY A 121 -4.90 -2.85 -0.91
C GLY A 121 -4.78 -1.43 -0.37
N ALA A 122 -4.28 -0.47 -1.15
CA ALA A 122 -4.32 0.95 -0.77
C ALA A 122 -5.77 1.42 -0.57
N ASP A 123 -6.07 2.13 0.53
CA ASP A 123 -7.42 2.65 0.80
C ASP A 123 -7.65 4.02 0.11
N PRO A 124 -8.47 4.09 -0.96
CA PRO A 124 -8.78 5.34 -1.66
C PRO A 124 -9.68 6.29 -0.86
N ARG A 125 -10.15 5.90 0.35
CA ARG A 125 -11.07 6.70 1.16
C ARG A 125 -10.36 7.58 2.18
N ILE A 126 -9.05 7.38 2.40
CA ILE A 126 -8.27 8.16 3.36
C ILE A 126 -8.24 9.63 2.94
N LYS A 127 -8.36 10.52 3.93
CA LYS A 127 -8.38 11.97 3.72
C LYS A 127 -7.05 12.58 4.11
N ASP A 128 -6.59 13.51 3.29
CA ASP A 128 -5.46 14.38 3.58
C ASP A 128 -5.79 15.47 4.62
N LYS A 129 -4.84 16.39 4.85
CA LYS A 129 -5.01 17.50 5.81
C LYS A 129 -6.12 18.48 5.42
N HIS A 130 -6.53 18.48 4.16
CA HIS A 130 -7.59 19.32 3.62
C HIS A 130 -8.95 18.62 3.68
N GLY A 131 -9.00 17.37 4.13
CA GLY A 131 -10.21 16.56 4.17
C GLY A 131 -10.58 15.98 2.80
N LEU A 132 -9.66 16.01 1.84
CA LEU A 132 -9.83 15.53 0.47
C LEU A 132 -9.31 14.11 0.36
N ARG A 133 -10.02 13.27 -0.40
CA ARG A 133 -9.57 11.94 -0.82
C ARG A 133 -8.77 12.02 -2.12
N PRO A 134 -8.02 10.98 -2.52
CA PRO A 134 -7.31 10.96 -3.80
C PRO A 134 -8.22 11.35 -4.97
N ARG A 135 -9.42 10.76 -5.07
CA ARG A 135 -10.35 11.05 -6.18
C ARG A 135 -10.83 12.51 -6.25
N ASP A 136 -10.78 13.25 -5.13
CA ASP A 136 -11.27 14.62 -5.08
C ASP A 136 -10.32 15.60 -5.82
N TYR A 137 -9.09 15.16 -6.15
CA TYR A 137 -8.15 15.88 -7.01
C TYR A 137 -8.39 15.67 -8.52
N VAL A 138 -9.18 14.66 -8.89
CA VAL A 138 -9.34 14.25 -10.28
C VAL A 138 -10.33 15.16 -11.00
N ASN A 139 -9.96 15.64 -12.19
CA ASN A 139 -10.87 16.39 -13.04
C ASN A 139 -12.01 15.48 -13.54
N LYS A 140 -13.24 15.99 -13.55
CA LYS A 140 -14.43 15.28 -14.07
C LYS A 140 -14.30 14.73 -15.49
N GLY A 141 -13.41 15.29 -16.32
CA GLY A 141 -13.14 14.77 -17.66
C GLY A 141 -12.24 13.52 -17.70
N ASN A 142 -11.58 13.18 -16.59
CA ASN A 142 -10.79 11.95 -16.47
C ASN A 142 -11.65 10.81 -15.92
N GLU A 143 -12.56 10.33 -16.76
CA GLU A 143 -13.54 9.30 -16.41
C GLU A 143 -12.86 7.99 -15.98
N LYS A 144 -11.78 7.58 -16.66
CA LYS A 144 -11.05 6.36 -16.34
C LYS A 144 -10.45 6.39 -14.93
N LEU A 145 -9.82 7.49 -14.54
CA LEU A 145 -9.23 7.59 -13.20
C LEU A 145 -10.29 7.65 -12.10
N LEU A 146 -11.40 8.34 -12.36
CA LEU A 146 -12.55 8.33 -11.46
C LEU A 146 -13.11 6.92 -11.29
N GLU A 147 -13.29 6.18 -12.38
CA GLU A 147 -13.81 4.81 -12.36
C GLU A 147 -12.90 3.86 -11.56
N LEU A 148 -11.58 3.96 -11.72
CA LEU A 148 -10.62 3.16 -10.93
C LEU A 148 -10.80 3.41 -9.42
N LEU A 149 -10.84 4.67 -9.01
CA LEU A 149 -10.93 5.01 -7.59
C LEU A 149 -12.32 4.72 -7.02
N GLU A 150 -13.39 5.01 -7.76
CA GLU A 150 -14.77 4.78 -7.33
C GLU A 150 -15.10 3.29 -7.24
N SER A 151 -14.59 2.47 -8.17
CA SER A 151 -14.78 1.02 -8.11
C SER A 151 -14.08 0.41 -6.90
N ALA A 152 -12.87 0.87 -6.57
CA ALA A 152 -12.17 0.45 -5.36
C ALA A 152 -12.87 0.93 -4.08
N GLU A 153 -13.33 2.18 -4.01
CA GLU A 153 -14.13 2.66 -2.88
C GLU A 153 -15.41 1.82 -2.69
N TYR A 154 -16.09 1.49 -3.78
CA TYR A 154 -17.30 0.69 -3.76
C TYR A 154 -17.02 -0.74 -3.29
N ALA A 155 -15.96 -1.37 -3.79
CA ALA A 155 -15.55 -2.71 -3.39
C ALA A 155 -15.37 -2.79 -1.86
N ILE A 156 -14.62 -1.87 -1.27
CA ILE A 156 -14.41 -1.84 0.18
C ILE A 156 -15.71 -1.52 0.95
N SER A 157 -16.62 -0.74 0.37
CA SER A 157 -17.91 -0.43 1.02
C SER A 157 -18.92 -1.60 1.00
N MET A 158 -18.75 -2.53 0.07
CA MET A 158 -19.66 -3.67 -0.14
C MET A 158 -19.12 -4.96 0.47
N GLU A 159 -17.89 -4.99 0.98
CA GLU A 159 -17.40 -6.11 1.75
C GLU A 159 -18.31 -6.32 2.98
N PRO A 160 -18.98 -7.48 3.08
CA PRO A 160 -19.85 -7.76 4.21
C PRO A 160 -19.00 -7.70 5.47
N SER A 161 -19.47 -6.97 6.49
CA SER A 161 -18.72 -6.83 7.73
C SER A 161 -18.41 -8.21 8.32
N GLU A 162 -17.28 -8.34 9.02
CA GLU A 162 -16.94 -9.60 9.71
C GLU A 162 -18.09 -10.10 10.59
N GLU A 163 -18.84 -9.19 11.23
CA GLU A 163 -20.06 -9.52 11.97
C GLU A 163 -21.17 -10.13 11.10
N MET A 164 -21.36 -9.63 9.88
CA MET A 164 -22.35 -10.16 8.94
C MET A 164 -21.93 -11.54 8.42
N GLN A 165 -20.64 -11.71 8.11
CA GLN A 165 -20.07 -12.99 7.68
C GLN A 165 -20.16 -14.04 8.80
N LEU A 166 -19.85 -13.66 10.05
CA LEU A 166 -19.95 -14.53 11.22
C LEU A 166 -21.40 -14.95 11.49
N ARG A 167 -22.36 -14.04 11.34
CA ARG A 167 -23.80 -14.37 11.48
C ARG A 167 -24.26 -15.34 10.39
N GLU A 168 -23.91 -15.10 9.13
CA GLU A 168 -24.25 -16.03 8.05
C GLU A 168 -23.62 -17.40 8.24
N PHE A 169 -22.40 -17.47 8.78
CA PHE A 169 -21.73 -18.73 9.09
C PHE A 169 -22.43 -19.49 10.23
N GLN A 170 -22.84 -18.79 11.30
CA GLN A 170 -23.57 -19.36 12.42
C GLN A 170 -24.97 -19.85 12.02
N GLU A 171 -25.70 -19.06 11.22
CA GLU A 171 -27.01 -19.45 10.70
C GLU A 171 -26.93 -20.68 9.79
N GLN A 172 -25.84 -20.84 9.04
CA GLN A 172 -25.59 -22.02 8.22
C GLN A 172 -25.24 -23.28 9.04
N GLU A 173 -24.52 -23.15 10.16
CA GLU A 173 -24.28 -24.27 11.10
C GLU A 173 -25.57 -24.71 11.81
N GLU A 174 -26.37 -23.77 12.30
CA GLU A 174 -27.63 -24.09 12.98
C GLU A 174 -28.65 -24.77 12.04
N ALA A 175 -28.68 -24.37 10.77
CA ALA A 175 -29.52 -25.00 9.76
C ALA A 175 -29.10 -26.45 9.43
N GLN A 176 -27.82 -26.81 9.63
CA GLN A 176 -27.32 -28.17 9.42
C GLN A 176 -27.62 -29.09 10.62
N ASP A 177 -27.52 -28.60 11.85
CA ASP A 177 -27.78 -29.40 13.06
C ASP A 177 -29.30 -29.62 13.30
N GLY A 178 -30.14 -28.66 12.90
CA GLY A 178 -31.61 -28.79 12.98
C GLY A 178 -32.24 -29.86 12.08
N SER A 179 -31.50 -30.40 11.10
CA SER A 179 -32.00 -31.39 10.14
C SER A 179 -31.85 -32.85 10.61
N ALA A 180 -31.16 -33.11 11.71
CA ALA A 180 -30.89 -34.47 12.21
C ALA A 180 -31.99 -35.08 13.12
N SER A 181 -33.07 -34.35 13.45
CA SER A 181 -34.06 -34.78 14.44
C SER A 181 -35.29 -35.56 13.88
N GLY A 182 -35.26 -36.02 12.63
CA GLY A 182 -36.48 -36.49 11.97
C GLY A 182 -36.38 -37.84 11.24
N SER A 183 -35.99 -38.94 11.90
CA SER A 183 -36.41 -40.29 11.45
C SER A 183 -36.01 -41.42 12.42
N GLU A 184 -36.81 -41.67 13.47
CA GLU A 184 -36.99 -43.03 13.99
C GLU A 184 -38.44 -43.20 14.49
N SER A 185 -39.32 -43.67 13.61
CA SER A 185 -40.58 -44.32 13.99
C SER A 185 -41.04 -45.22 12.83
N ASP A 186 -40.70 -46.50 12.89
CA ASP A 186 -41.59 -47.64 12.65
C ASP A 186 -40.84 -48.98 12.83
#